data_AF-A0A7S0HJR0-F1
#
_entry.id   AF-A0A7S0HJR0-F1
#
_cell.length_a   1.000
_cell.length_b   1.000
_cell.length_c   1.000
_cell.angle_alpha   90.00
_cell.angle_beta   90.00
_cell.angle_gamma   90.00
#
_symmetry.space_group_name_H-M   'P 1'
#
loop_
_entity.id
_entity.type
_entity.pdbx_description
1 polymer ?
#
loop_
_entity_poly.entity_id
_entity_poly.type
_entity_poly.pdbx_seq_one_letter_code
_entity_poly.pdbx_strand_id
1 'polypeptide(L)'
;VHRTACIVTHPPAGERSNDALVNPANERLAGTRFTPDECWRELYGDPLTGRWARDYATYPFQSIDGLVTEFGGDGLLRELEAVEEVHGVRCPAGGAVLTRSHGELKELYGALLHAVAPFYPGEAEVAAEAATVDG
;
A
#
# COMPACT_ATOMS: atom_id res chain seq x y z
N VAL A 1 -14.72 17.73 -14.35
CA VAL A 1 -14.12 16.78 -13.39
C VAL A 1 -12.92 17.45 -12.74
N HIS A 2 -13.03 17.88 -11.47
CA HIS A 2 -11.86 18.31 -10.71
C HIS A 2 -11.13 17.03 -10.26
N ARG A 3 -10.13 16.59 -11.02
CA ARG A 3 -9.19 15.57 -10.53
C ARG A 3 -8.22 16.30 -9.61
N THR A 4 -8.23 15.96 -8.33
CA THR A 4 -7.13 16.33 -7.43
C THR A 4 -5.84 15.81 -8.06
N ALA A 5 -4.86 16.68 -8.26
CA ALA A 5 -3.56 16.26 -8.75
C ALA A 5 -2.96 15.25 -7.75
N CYS A 6 -2.29 14.21 -8.24
CA CYS A 6 -1.79 13.15 -7.38
C CYS A 6 -0.80 13.73 -6.37
N ILE A 7 -1.01 13.49 -5.06
CA ILE A 7 -0.17 14.04 -4.00
C ILE A 7 1.30 13.64 -4.17
N VAL A 8 1.58 12.45 -4.72
CA VAL A 8 2.93 11.95 -4.99
C VAL A 8 3.66 12.84 -6.01
N THR A 9 2.96 13.35 -7.03
CA THR A 9 3.56 14.13 -8.13
C THR A 9 3.26 15.63 -8.07
N HIS A 10 2.30 16.06 -7.26
CA HIS A 10 1.84 17.46 -7.13
C HIS A 10 1.53 17.78 -5.65
N PRO A 11 2.55 17.86 -4.78
CA PRO A 11 2.35 18.22 -3.37
C PRO A 11 1.81 19.64 -3.19
N PRO A 12 0.99 19.90 -2.15
CA PRO A 12 0.26 21.16 -1.95
C PRO A 12 1.15 22.37 -1.68
N ALA A 13 2.41 22.18 -1.29
CA ALA A 13 3.33 23.26 -0.95
C ALA A 13 4.56 23.36 -1.90
N GLY A 14 4.61 22.58 -2.98
CA GLY A 14 5.75 22.55 -3.92
C GLY A 14 6.93 21.69 -3.45
N GLU A 15 8.09 21.86 -4.09
CA GLU A 15 9.31 21.11 -3.77
C GLU A 15 9.87 21.47 -2.38
N ARG A 16 10.34 20.45 -1.65
CA ARG A 16 11.04 20.57 -0.35
C ARG A 16 10.32 21.29 0.78
N SER A 17 9.00 21.46 0.68
CA SER A 17 8.18 22.12 1.69
C SER A 17 7.36 21.14 2.53
N ASN A 18 7.44 19.84 2.25
CA ASN A 18 6.69 18.80 2.94
C ASN A 18 7.65 17.95 3.79
N ASP A 19 7.35 17.82 5.08
CA ASP A 19 8.17 17.02 5.99
C ASP A 19 8.04 15.52 5.71
N ALA A 20 6.81 15.05 5.47
CA ALA A 20 6.54 13.65 5.22
C ALA A 20 5.32 13.42 4.31
N LEU A 21 5.32 12.27 3.63
CA LEU A 21 4.16 11.70 2.96
C LEU A 21 3.66 10.49 3.74
N VAL A 22 2.37 10.45 4.06
CA VAL A 22 1.72 9.23 4.57
C VAL A 22 1.28 8.39 3.37
N ASN A 23 1.91 7.23 3.21
CA ASN A 23 1.64 6.28 2.15
C ASN A 23 0.79 5.12 2.70
N PRO A 24 -0.45 4.92 2.23
CA PRO A 24 -1.22 3.73 2.58
C PRO A 24 -0.57 2.51 1.91
N ALA A 25 0.05 1.64 2.70
CA ALA A 25 0.80 0.48 2.24
C ALA A 25 0.09 -0.84 2.58
N ASN A 26 0.53 -1.93 1.97
CA ASN A 26 0.13 -3.29 2.34
C ASN A 26 1.14 -3.94 3.30
N GLU A 27 0.74 -5.05 3.92
CA GLU A 27 1.51 -5.76 4.95
C GLU A 27 2.88 -6.26 4.48
N ARG A 28 3.06 -6.47 3.17
CA ARG A 28 4.32 -6.95 2.57
C ARG A 28 5.35 -5.83 2.43
N LEU A 29 4.94 -4.56 2.51
CA LEU A 29 5.76 -3.36 2.22
C LEU A 29 6.49 -3.42 0.88
N ALA A 30 5.91 -4.08 -0.12
CA ALA A 30 6.53 -4.30 -1.43
C ALA A 30 6.00 -3.37 -2.53
N GLY A 31 5.28 -2.31 -2.16
CA GLY A 31 4.42 -1.56 -3.06
C GLY A 31 3.22 -2.40 -3.50
N THR A 32 2.39 -1.86 -4.40
CA THR A 32 1.32 -2.64 -5.06
C THR A 32 1.89 -3.54 -6.15
N ARG A 33 2.81 -4.44 -5.77
CA ARG A 33 3.38 -5.47 -6.62
C ARG A 33 2.66 -6.79 -6.40
N PHE A 34 1.36 -6.79 -6.63
CA PHE A 34 0.60 -8.02 -6.77
C PHE A 34 0.55 -8.38 -8.24
N THR A 35 0.83 -9.64 -8.56
CA THR A 35 0.47 -10.17 -9.87
C THR A 35 -1.06 -10.07 -10.04
N PRO A 36 -1.59 -9.93 -11.25
CA PRO A 36 -3.03 -9.97 -11.48
C PRO A 36 -3.69 -11.19 -10.82
N ASP A 37 -3.04 -12.35 -10.86
CA ASP A 37 -3.54 -13.60 -10.27
C ASP A 37 -3.61 -13.55 -8.73
N GLU A 38 -2.67 -12.86 -8.07
CA GLU A 38 -2.73 -12.62 -6.63
C GLU A 38 -3.88 -11.66 -6.30
N CYS A 39 -4.03 -10.55 -7.03
CA CYS A 39 -5.15 -9.64 -6.85
C CYS A 39 -6.49 -10.35 -7.00
N TRP A 40 -6.65 -11.18 -8.04
CA TRP A 40 -7.89 -11.90 -8.29
C TRP A 40 -8.20 -12.94 -7.22
N ARG A 41 -7.17 -13.62 -6.73
CA ARG A 41 -7.32 -14.56 -5.62
C ARG A 41 -7.78 -13.87 -4.34
N GLU A 42 -7.17 -12.74 -3.99
CA GLU A 42 -7.51 -11.99 -2.78
C GLU A 42 -8.89 -11.34 -2.87
N LEU A 43 -9.27 -10.81 -4.05
CA LEU A 43 -10.56 -10.11 -4.22
C LEU A 43 -11.75 -11.03 -4.45
N TYR A 44 -11.56 -12.20 -5.09
CA TYR A 44 -12.66 -13.05 -5.56
C TYR A 44 -12.58 -14.50 -5.06
N GLY A 45 -11.54 -14.88 -4.31
CA GLY A 45 -11.31 -16.26 -3.87
C GLY A 45 -10.95 -17.25 -5.00
N ASP A 46 -11.03 -16.83 -6.27
CA ASP A 46 -10.69 -17.60 -7.46
C ASP A 46 -10.01 -16.71 -8.52
N PRO A 47 -8.75 -17.02 -8.90
CA PRO A 47 -8.00 -16.24 -9.88
C PRO A 47 -8.59 -16.29 -11.29
N LEU A 48 -9.41 -17.29 -11.63
CA LEU A 48 -10.02 -17.42 -12.96
C LEU A 48 -11.26 -16.53 -13.14
N THR A 49 -12.05 -16.31 -12.09
CA THR A 49 -13.25 -15.47 -12.17
C THR A 49 -12.90 -13.99 -12.29
N GLY A 50 -11.91 -13.53 -11.52
CA GLY A 50 -11.43 -12.14 -11.59
C GLY A 50 -10.83 -11.77 -12.95
N ARG A 51 -10.13 -12.70 -13.60
CA ARG A 51 -9.50 -12.51 -14.93
C ARG A 51 -10.46 -12.04 -16.02
N TRP A 52 -11.75 -12.34 -15.91
CA TRP A 52 -12.78 -12.00 -16.90
C TRP A 52 -13.69 -10.84 -16.47
N ALA A 53 -13.49 -10.28 -15.28
CA ALA A 53 -14.21 -9.09 -14.83
C ALA A 53 -13.73 -7.88 -15.63
N ARG A 54 -14.47 -7.57 -16.71
CA ARG A 54 -14.19 -6.46 -17.66
C ARG A 54 -14.05 -5.08 -17.01
N ASP A 55 -14.52 -4.94 -15.77
CA ASP A 55 -14.71 -3.65 -15.13
C ASP A 55 -13.54 -3.22 -14.20
N TYR A 56 -12.60 -4.11 -13.86
CA TYR A 56 -11.64 -3.83 -12.77
C TYR A 56 -10.22 -4.38 -12.97
N ALA A 57 -9.53 -4.04 -14.05
CA ALA A 57 -8.07 -4.17 -14.09
C ALA A 57 -7.44 -2.90 -13.51
N THR A 58 -7.25 -2.82 -12.19
CA THR A 58 -6.58 -1.66 -11.58
C THR A 58 -5.16 -1.96 -11.14
N TYR A 59 -4.23 -1.19 -11.73
CA TYR A 59 -2.81 -1.46 -11.89
C TYR A 59 -1.96 -0.92 -10.71
N PRO A 60 -0.70 -1.39 -10.56
CA PRO A 60 0.29 -0.81 -9.65
C PRO A 60 0.41 0.73 -9.75
N PHE A 61 0.12 1.32 -10.91
CA PHE A 61 0.16 2.77 -11.15
C PHE A 61 -1.10 3.53 -10.71
N GLN A 62 -2.12 2.84 -10.19
CA GLN A 62 -3.37 3.44 -9.73
C GLN A 62 -3.49 3.49 -8.21
N SER A 63 -2.58 2.85 -7.49
CA SER A 63 -2.44 3.03 -6.05
C SER A 63 -1.35 4.07 -5.75
N ILE A 64 -1.54 4.81 -4.66
CA ILE A 64 -0.51 5.72 -4.14
C ILE A 64 0.75 4.91 -3.77
N ASP A 65 0.59 3.72 -3.21
CA ASP A 65 1.69 2.84 -2.80
C ASP A 65 2.60 2.43 -3.96
N GLY A 66 2.00 2.03 -5.09
CA GLY A 66 2.79 1.68 -6.27
C GLY A 66 3.54 2.88 -6.84
N LEU A 67 2.90 4.06 -6.90
CA LEU A 67 3.58 5.31 -7.29
C LEU A 67 4.73 5.66 -6.32
N VAL A 68 4.52 5.55 -5.01
CA VAL A 68 5.55 5.82 -4.00
C VAL A 68 6.74 4.89 -4.19
N THR A 69 6.51 3.59 -4.41
CA THR A 69 7.62 2.65 -4.65
C THR A 69 8.32 2.86 -5.99
N GLU A 70 7.60 3.24 -7.04
CA GLU A 70 8.17 3.57 -8.36
C GLU A 70 9.09 4.80 -8.26
N PHE A 71 8.57 5.92 -7.76
CA PHE A 71 9.32 7.19 -7.65
C PHE A 71 10.41 7.16 -6.56
N GLY A 72 10.24 6.30 -5.54
CA GLY A 72 11.26 6.05 -4.51
C GLY A 72 12.45 5.23 -5.03
N GLY A 73 12.22 4.39 -6.05
CA GLY A 73 13.24 3.58 -6.70
C GLY A 73 13.94 2.56 -5.79
N ASP A 74 15.07 2.04 -6.26
CA ASP A 74 15.83 0.97 -5.58
C ASP A 74 16.25 1.31 -4.14
N GLY A 75 16.47 2.59 -3.84
CA GLY A 75 16.85 3.03 -2.49
C GLY A 75 15.74 2.75 -1.48
N LEU A 76 14.51 3.13 -1.82
CA LEU A 76 13.33 2.86 -1.00
C LEU A 76 13.06 1.35 -0.93
N LEU A 77 13.15 0.65 -2.06
CA LEU A 77 12.90 -0.79 -2.10
C LEU A 77 13.81 -1.56 -1.13
N ARG A 78 15.12 -1.24 -1.09
CA ARG A 78 16.06 -1.87 -0.17
C ARG A 78 15.74 -1.57 1.30
N GLU A 79 15.29 -0.36 1.63
CA GLU A 79 14.93 0.00 3.00
C GLU A 79 13.68 -0.74 3.47
N LEU A 80 12.69 -0.90 2.60
CA LEU A 80 11.48 -1.68 2.88
C LEU A 80 11.78 -3.19 2.96
N GLU A 81 12.61 -3.72 2.07
CA GLU A 81 13.02 -5.15 2.08
C GLU A 81 13.86 -5.51 3.31
N ALA A 82 14.53 -4.54 3.93
CA ALA A 82 15.30 -4.71 5.15
C ALA A 82 14.45 -4.82 6.42
N VAL A 83 13.16 -4.50 6.37
CA VAL A 83 12.23 -4.77 7.46
C VAL A 83 12.05 -6.28 7.58
N GLU A 84 12.18 -6.81 8.80
CA GLU A 84 12.05 -8.24 9.08
C GLU A 84 10.70 -8.77 8.58
N GLU A 85 10.74 -9.87 7.83
CA GLU A 85 9.56 -10.54 7.32
C GLU A 85 9.25 -11.78 8.17
N VAL A 86 8.06 -11.82 8.76
CA VAL A 86 7.55 -12.96 9.52
C VAL A 86 6.31 -13.48 8.81
N HIS A 87 6.37 -14.72 8.31
CA HIS A 87 5.27 -15.35 7.56
C HIS A 87 4.76 -14.53 6.36
N GLY A 88 5.64 -13.87 5.61
CA GLY A 88 5.27 -13.05 4.46
C GLY A 88 4.77 -11.63 4.81
N VAL A 89 4.78 -11.26 6.08
CA VAL A 89 4.35 -9.95 6.59
C VAL A 89 5.57 -9.21 7.14
N ARG A 90 5.80 -7.99 6.66
CA ARG A 90 6.81 -7.06 7.21
C ARG A 90 6.22 -6.09 8.22
N CYS A 91 4.97 -5.67 8.02
CA CYS A 91 4.27 -4.79 8.95
C CYS A 91 2.79 -5.20 9.02
N PRO A 92 2.26 -5.58 10.20
CA PRO A 92 0.86 -5.96 10.32
C PRO A 92 -0.07 -4.75 10.14
N ALA A 93 -1.33 -5.02 9.75
CA ALA A 93 -2.38 -4.01 9.70
C ALA A 93 -2.52 -3.25 11.03
N GLY A 94 -2.72 -1.93 10.94
CA GLY A 94 -2.69 -1.00 12.07
C GLY A 94 -1.28 -0.53 12.45
N GLY A 95 -0.23 -1.13 11.87
CA GLY A 95 1.15 -0.70 12.02
C GLY A 95 1.57 0.38 11.01
N ALA A 96 2.79 0.90 11.20
CA ALA A 96 3.43 1.77 10.23
C ALA A 96 4.95 1.61 10.24
N VAL A 97 5.59 1.85 9.09
CA VAL A 97 7.04 1.92 8.94
C VAL A 97 7.44 3.29 8.42
N LEU A 98 8.40 3.93 9.08
CA LEU A 98 8.98 5.19 8.63
C LEU A 98 10.28 4.90 7.86
N THR A 99 10.38 5.43 6.65
CA THR A 99 11.62 5.41 5.87
C THR A 99 12.05 6.82 5.51
N ARG A 100 13.31 6.96 5.09
CA ARG A 100 13.71 8.17 4.37
C ARG A 100 13.03 8.22 3.01
N SER A 101 12.88 9.42 2.45
CA SER A 101 12.51 9.58 1.05
C SER A 101 13.72 9.28 0.15
N HIS A 102 13.46 8.58 -0.95
CA HIS A 102 14.48 8.22 -1.96
C HIS A 102 14.05 8.68 -3.35
N GLY A 103 14.91 8.44 -4.34
CA GLY A 103 14.60 8.69 -5.75
C GLY A 103 14.19 10.13 -6.02
N GLU A 104 13.07 10.30 -6.74
CA GLU A 104 12.48 11.60 -7.04
C GLU A 104 11.73 12.18 -5.83
N LEU A 105 11.25 11.33 -4.91
CA LEU A 105 10.49 11.75 -3.74
C LEU A 105 11.31 12.56 -2.73
N LYS A 106 12.63 12.38 -2.69
CA LYS A 106 13.52 13.13 -1.78
C LYS A 106 13.49 14.65 -2.02
N GLU A 107 13.11 15.08 -3.22
CA GLU A 107 12.97 16.51 -3.55
C GLU A 107 11.62 17.07 -3.08
N LEU A 108 10.66 16.21 -2.73
CA LEU A 108 9.30 16.59 -2.38
C LEU A 108 9.01 16.41 -0.89
N TYR A 109 9.57 15.35 -0.28
CA TYR A 109 9.28 14.90 1.07
C TYR A 109 10.56 14.56 1.84
N GLY A 110 10.64 14.93 3.12
CA GLY A 110 11.76 14.52 3.99
C GLY A 110 11.71 13.03 4.37
N ALA A 111 10.52 12.49 4.61
CA ALA A 111 10.31 11.09 4.99
C ALA A 111 9.02 10.50 4.40
N LEU A 112 8.90 9.16 4.46
CA LEU A 112 7.72 8.42 4.05
C LEU A 112 7.22 7.58 5.22
N LEU A 113 5.95 7.74 5.59
CA LEU A 113 5.29 6.91 6.60
C LEU A 113 4.36 5.92 5.90
N HIS A 114 4.80 4.67 5.80
CA HIS A 114 4.07 3.55 5.22
C HIS A 114 3.07 3.02 6.24
N ALA A 115 1.84 3.54 6.23
CA ALA A 115 0.78 3.13 7.13
C ALA A 115 0.03 1.93 6.55
N VAL A 116 0.03 0.80 7.26
CA VAL A 116 -0.63 -0.43 6.79
C VAL A 116 -2.08 -0.42 7.24
N ALA A 117 -2.96 -0.09 6.32
CA ALA A 117 -4.40 -0.11 6.58
C ALA A 117 -4.92 -1.56 6.53
N PRO A 118 -5.87 -1.94 7.40
CA PRO A 118 -6.57 -3.20 7.20
C PRO A 118 -7.34 -3.16 5.88
N PHE A 119 -7.30 -4.25 5.11
CA PHE A 119 -8.37 -4.52 4.15
C PHE A 119 -9.68 -4.53 4.96
N TYR A 120 -10.72 -3.83 4.48
CA TYR A 120 -12.01 -3.61 5.15
C TYR A 120 -12.40 -4.74 6.14
N PRO A 121 -12.89 -4.43 7.36
CA PRO A 121 -13.41 -5.45 8.28
C PRO A 121 -14.70 -6.04 7.71
N GLY A 122 -14.54 -7.01 6.81
CA GLY A 122 -15.65 -7.73 6.18
C GLY A 122 -15.91 -9.09 6.83
N GLU A 123 -15.01 -9.63 7.64
CA GLU A 123 -15.15 -10.97 8.24
C GLU A 123 -14.43 -11.14 9.61
N ALA A 124 -13.37 -10.36 9.89
CA ALA A 124 -12.61 -10.50 11.13
C ALA A 124 -13.36 -10.04 12.40
N GLU A 125 -14.22 -9.02 12.30
CA GLU A 125 -15.11 -8.63 13.41
C GLU A 125 -16.24 -9.65 13.62
N VAL A 126 -16.72 -10.29 12.55
CA VAL A 126 -17.77 -11.34 12.63
C VAL A 126 -17.23 -12.60 13.31
N ALA A 127 -15.98 -12.97 13.07
CA ALA A 127 -15.34 -14.11 13.73
C ALA A 127 -15.04 -13.85 15.22
N ALA A 128 -14.72 -12.62 15.61
CA ALA A 128 -14.49 -12.24 17.00
C ALA A 128 -15.80 -12.09 17.80
N GLU A 129 -16.89 -11.60 17.18
CA GLU A 129 -18.23 -11.60 17.78
C GLU A 129 -18.79 -13.02 17.93
N ALA A 130 -18.60 -13.91 16.95
CA ALA A 130 -19.06 -15.29 17.05
C ALA A 130 -18.36 -16.08 18.18
N ALA A 131 -17.11 -15.76 18.49
CA ALA A 131 -16.34 -16.42 19.56
C ALA A 131 -16.69 -15.93 20.98
N THR A 132 -17.42 -14.82 21.11
CA THR A 132 -17.79 -14.23 22.41
C THR A 132 -19.24 -14.52 22.83
N VAL A 133 -20.06 -15.12 21.97
CA VAL A 133 -21.46 -15.48 22.27
C VAL A 133 -21.61 -16.90 22.84
N ASP A 134 -20.57 -17.75 22.76
CA ASP A 134 -20.56 -19.12 23.31
C ASP A 134 -19.74 -19.26 24.62
N GLY A 135 -19.54 -18.16 25.37
CA GLY A 135 -18.84 -18.13 26.67
C GLY A 135 -19.76 -17.96 27.87
#